data_AF-A0AA91C7D2-F1
#
_entry.id   AF-A0AA91C7D2-F1
#
_cell.length_a   1.000
_cell.length_b   1.000
_cell.length_c   1.000
_cell.angle_alpha   90.00
_cell.angle_beta   90.00
_cell.angle_gamma   90.00
#
_symmetry.space_group_name_H-M   'P 1'
#
loop_
_entity.id
_entity.type
_entity.pdbx_description
1 polymer ?
#
loop_
_entity_poly.entity_id
_entity_poly.type
_entity_poly.pdbx_seq_one_letter_code
_entity_poly.pdbx_strand_id
1 'polypeptide(L)' 'MQKAIIVCLSKQKDEIINLLQLNDYSFEPLLSNEQLYLIGDIEEYQINLLINIIKHYKIIRNETQLYISYREI' A
#
# COMPACT_ATOMS: atom_id res chain seq x y z
N MET A 1 11.92 1.08 12.16
CA MET A 1 11.62 1.42 10.74
C MET A 1 11.97 0.26 9.80
N GLN A 2 10.95 -0.22 9.09
CA GLN A 2 11.05 -1.16 7.98
C GLN A 2 10.60 -0.48 6.69
N LYS A 3 10.91 -1.07 5.52
CA LYS A 3 10.30 -0.62 4.26
C LYS A 3 9.11 -1.47 3.90
N ALA A 4 8.00 -0.82 3.56
CA ALA A 4 6.83 -1.44 2.97
C ALA A 4 6.69 -1.02 1.50
N ILE A 5 6.25 -1.98 0.69
CA ILE A 5 5.93 -1.81 -0.72
C ILE A 5 4.52 -2.33 -0.94
N ILE A 6 3.64 -1.48 -1.43
CA ILE A 6 2.31 -1.87 -1.92
C ILE A 6 2.34 -1.83 -3.44
N VAL A 7 1.88 -2.91 -4.07
CA VAL A 7 1.82 -3.02 -5.54
C VAL A 7 0.36 -3.11 -5.95
N CYS A 8 -0.06 -2.22 -6.85
CA CYS A 8 -1.42 -2.12 -7.36
C CYS A 8 -1.46 -1.64 -8.81
N LEU A 9 -2.66 -1.56 -9.41
CA LEU A 9 -2.81 -0.98 -10.73
C LEU A 9 -2.73 0.55 -10.67
N SER A 10 -2.11 1.16 -11.66
CA SER A 10 -1.99 2.62 -11.81
C SER A 10 -3.34 3.35 -11.72
N LYS A 11 -4.42 2.75 -12.22
CA LYS A 11 -5.79 3.29 -12.12
C LYS A 11 -6.31 3.47 -10.68
N GLN A 12 -5.68 2.81 -9.70
CA GLN A 12 -6.05 2.82 -8.29
C GLN A 12 -5.23 3.82 -7.47
N LYS A 13 -4.32 4.56 -8.12
CA LYS A 13 -3.35 5.45 -7.48
C LYS A 13 -3.99 6.38 -6.46
N ASP A 14 -4.91 7.22 -6.91
CA ASP A 14 -5.47 8.28 -6.08
C ASP A 14 -6.30 7.70 -4.94
N GLU A 15 -7.03 6.60 -5.20
CA GLU A 15 -7.83 5.94 -4.18
C GLU A 15 -6.97 5.33 -3.07
N ILE A 16 -5.90 4.60 -3.42
CA ILE A 16 -5.03 3.96 -2.44
C ILE A 16 -4.18 5.00 -1.70
N ILE A 17 -3.69 6.04 -2.37
CA ILE A 17 -2.99 7.15 -1.69
C ILE A 17 -3.92 7.82 -0.67
N ASN A 18 -5.16 8.13 -1.05
CA ASN A 18 -6.12 8.72 -0.13
C ASN A 18 -6.43 7.80 1.06
N LEU A 19 -6.60 6.49 0.82
CA LEU A 19 -6.81 5.50 1.89
C LEU A 19 -5.64 5.49 2.88
N LEU A 20 -4.41 5.50 2.38
CA LEU A 20 -3.20 5.49 3.20
C LEU A 20 -3.08 6.77 4.03
N GLN A 21 -3.27 7.93 3.40
CA GLN A 21 -3.21 9.23 4.08
C GLN A 21 -4.28 9.39 5.16
N LEU A 22 -5.50 8.87 4.94
CA LEU A 22 -6.56 8.85 5.95
C LEU A 22 -6.24 7.99 7.18
N ASN A 23 -5.27 7.08 7.06
CA ASN A 23 -4.81 6.21 8.13
C ASN A 23 -3.40 6.60 8.60
N ASP A 24 -2.97 7.84 8.35
CA ASP A 24 -1.66 8.39 8.74
C ASP A 24 -0.44 7.66 8.17
N TYR A 25 -0.59 7.03 6.99
CA TYR A 25 0.51 6.44 6.23
C TYR A 25 0.97 7.38 5.11
N SER A 26 2.28 7.56 5.01
CA SER A 26 2.92 8.29 3.91
C SER A 26 3.69 7.32 3.01
N PHE A 27 3.30 7.23 1.75
CA PHE A 27 3.94 6.39 0.74
C PHE A 27 4.22 7.20 -0.52
N GLU A 28 5.41 7.01 -1.09
CA GLU A 28 5.80 7.62 -2.35
C GLU A 28 5.38 6.74 -3.52
N PRO A 29 4.66 7.30 -4.52
CA PRO A 29 4.28 6.56 -5.71
C PRO A 29 5.40 6.50 -6.74
N LEU A 30 5.68 5.29 -7.20
CA LEU A 30 6.53 4.99 -8.34
C LEU A 30 5.70 4.26 -9.40
N LEU A 31 5.43 4.94 -10.50
CA LEU A 31 4.69 4.39 -11.63
C LEU A 31 5.64 3.65 -12.58
N SER A 32 5.30 2.43 -12.94
CA SER A 32 6.04 1.64 -13.93
C SER A 32 5.05 0.88 -14.82
N ASN A 33 4.92 1.34 -16.07
CA ASN A 33 3.92 0.85 -17.03
C ASN A 33 2.50 0.92 -16.44
N GLU A 34 1.84 -0.23 -16.28
CA GLU A 34 0.48 -0.36 -15.73
C GLU A 34 0.48 -0.55 -14.21
N GLN A 35 1.64 -0.82 -13.60
CA GLN A 35 1.79 -1.07 -12.17
C GLN A 35 2.20 0.20 -11.43
N LEU A 36 1.65 0.35 -10.23
CA LEU A 36 2.00 1.36 -9.26
C LEU A 36 2.64 0.66 -8.07
N TYR A 37 3.82 1.15 -7.71
CA TYR A 37 4.51 0.81 -6.48
C TYR A 37 4.35 1.98 -5.52
N LEU A 38 3.86 1.72 -4.32
CA LEU A 38 3.85 2.68 -3.23
C LEU A 38 4.92 2.24 -2.24
N ILE A 39 5.92 3.08 -2.01
CA ILE A 39 7.06 2.76 -1.14
C ILE A 39 7.02 3.69 0.05
N GLY A 40 7.05 3.14 1.26
CA GLY A 40 6.98 3.93 2.48
C GLY A 40 7.76 3.27 3.60
N ASP A 41 8.29 4.11 4.49
CA ASP A 41 8.83 3.62 5.74
C ASP A 41 7.68 3.38 6.73
N ILE A 42 7.79 2.32 7.51
CA ILE A 42 6.76 1.90 8.46
C ILE A 42 7.39 1.45 9.77
N GLU A 43 6.74 1.74 10.89
CA GLU A 43 7.12 1.15 12.16
C GLU A 43 6.55 -0.25 12.33
N GLU A 44 7.27 -1.11 13.05
CA GLU A 44 6.90 -2.53 13.20
C GLU A 44 5.47 -2.72 13.73
N TYR A 45 5.07 -1.89 14.70
CA TYR A 45 3.72 -1.93 15.28
C TYR A 45 2.61 -1.55 14.28
N GLN A 46 2.94 -0.82 13.22
CA GLN A 46 1.98 -0.38 12.20
C GLN A 46 1.76 -1.44 11.11
N ILE A 47 2.67 -2.40 10.94
CA ILE A 47 2.64 -3.38 9.83
C ILE A 47 1.33 -4.17 9.81
N ASN A 48 0.90 -4.68 10.98
CA ASN A 48 -0.34 -5.45 11.08
C ASN A 48 -1.58 -4.62 10.73
N LEU A 49 -1.58 -3.34 11.11
CA LEU A 49 -2.66 -2.42 10.78
C LEU A 49 -2.71 -2.14 9.27
N LEU A 50 -1.54 -1.85 8.67
CA LEU A 50 -1.44 -1.63 7.23
C LEU A 50 -1.90 -2.85 6.43
N ILE A 51 -1.48 -4.05 6.83
CA ILE A 51 -1.92 -5.30 6.19
C ILE A 51 -3.45 -5.43 6.24
N ASN A 52 -4.08 -5.11 7.37
CA ASN A 52 -5.53 -5.18 7.51
C ASN A 52 -6.26 -4.17 6.64
N ILE A 53 -5.75 -2.93 6.55
CA ILE A 53 -6.28 -1.89 5.66
C ILE A 53 -6.26 -2.35 4.20
N ILE A 54 -5.11 -2.86 3.74
CA ILE A 54 -4.92 -3.34 2.36
C ILE A 54 -5.80 -4.58 2.08
N LYS A 55 -5.90 -5.52 3.03
CA LYS A 55 -6.79 -6.69 2.92
C LYS A 55 -8.26 -6.29 2.81
N HIS A 56 -8.73 -5.37 3.66
CA HIS A 56 -10.11 -4.90 3.60
C HIS A 56 -10.43 -4.19 2.30
N TYR A 57 -9.55 -3.30 1.84
CA TYR A 57 -9.70 -2.65 0.54
C TYR A 57 -9.81 -3.67 -0.60
N LYS A 58 -8.93 -4.69 -0.59
CA LYS A 58 -8.93 -5.77 -1.59
C LYS A 58 -10.29 -6.46 -1.69
N ILE A 59 -10.91 -6.77 -0.56
CA ILE A 59 -12.22 -7.43 -0.48
C ILE A 59 -13.32 -6.52 -1.03
N ILE A 60 -13.37 -5.26 -0.57
CA ILE A 60 -14.42 -4.29 -0.95
C ILE A 60 -14.40 -4.00 -2.45
N ARG A 61 -13.21 -3.91 -3.05
CA ARG A 61 -13.04 -3.61 -4.47
C ARG A 61 -13.00 -4.85 -5.37
N ASN A 62 -13.04 -6.05 -4.79
CA ASN A 62 -12.83 -7.30 -5.50
C ASN A 62 -11.55 -7.27 -6.36
N GLU A 63 -10.49 -6.65 -5.82
CA GLU A 63 -9.24 -6.45 -6.54
C GLU A 63 -8.35 -7.69 -6.39
N THR A 64 -7.86 -8.23 -7.49
CA THR A 64 -6.97 -9.40 -7.45
C THR A 64 -5.50 -8.98 -7.42
N GLN A 65 -5.19 -7.83 -8.05
CA GLN A 65 -3.85 -7.31 -8.27
C GLN A 65 -3.48 -6.22 -7.24
N LEU A 66 -3.64 -6.55 -5.96
CA LEU A 66 -3.18 -5.73 -4.83
C LEU A 66 -2.37 -6.60 -3.85
N TYR A 67 -1.14 -6.17 -3.60
CA TYR A 67 -0.16 -6.89 -2.78
C TYR A 67 0.58 -5.93 -1.85
N ILE A 68 0.99 -6.44 -0.70
CA ILE A 68 1.87 -5.74 0.23
C ILE A 68 3.06 -6.65 0.58
N SER A 69 4.25 -6.08 0.57
CA SER A 69 5.49 -6.72 1.01
C SER A 69 6.20 -5.76 1.95
N TYR A 70 6.88 -6.28 2.97
CA TYR A 70 7.71 -5.50 3.88
C TYR A 70 8.98 -6.27 4.19
N ARG A 71 10.06 -5.54 4.48
CA ARG A 71 11.35 -6.13 4.85
C ARG A 71 12.04 -5.27 5.91
N GLU A 72 12.65 -5.93 6.88
CA GLU A 72 13.65 -5.31 7.77
C GLU A 72 14.85 -4.82 6.93
N ILE A 73 15.29 -3.59 7.17
CA ILE A 73 16.46 -2.99 6.54
C ILE A 73 17.71 -3.44 7.29
#